data_AF-A0A358A5A2-F1
#
_entry.id   AF-A0A358A5A2-F1
#
_cell.length_a   1.000
_cell.length_b   1.000
_cell.length_c   1.000
_cell.angle_alpha   90.00
_cell.angle_beta   90.00
_cell.angle_gamma   90.00
#
_symmetry.space_group_name_H-M   'P 1'
#
loop_
_entity.id
_entity.type
_entity.pdbx_description
1 polymer ?
#
loop_
_entity_poly.entity_id
_entity_poly.type
_entity_poly.pdbx_seq_one_letter_code
_entity_poly.pdbx_strand_id
1 'polypeptide(L)'
;MTIRVFLFNGRELAREGLRAVLGREDDMEVVGEADSAVDGLHWIDATRPDVVIADLLLSDSDGLDVCRRTKESAPGAAYLILDSRGSDNVLLSAIRADAAGVLLTYTTSHELRRMTRFVATGGSLCNLTRSGRSADHPNAGELDDGDASALSGSTPQEQRLLGHLAEGLTNPRSQHVWISPRRG
;
A
#
# COMPACT_ATOMS: atom_id res chain seq x y z
N MET A 1 -20.82 -2.40 8.29
CA MET A 1 -19.62 -2.23 9.13
C MET A 1 -18.82 -1.12 8.48
N THR A 2 -18.40 -0.13 9.24
CA THR A 2 -17.68 1.05 8.71
C THR A 2 -16.18 0.80 8.81
N ILE A 3 -15.46 1.01 7.71
CA ILE A 3 -14.00 0.87 7.63
C ILE A 3 -13.38 2.14 8.21
N ARG A 4 -12.61 1.98 9.29
CA ARG A 4 -11.91 3.04 9.99
C ARG A 4 -10.56 3.28 9.34
N VAL A 5 -10.36 4.48 8.78
CA VAL A 5 -9.17 4.84 8.02
C VAL A 5 -8.34 5.89 8.76
N PHE A 6 -7.04 5.66 8.89
CA PHE A 6 -6.09 6.66 9.37
C PHE A 6 -5.19 7.15 8.23
N LEU A 7 -4.95 8.46 8.15
CA LEU A 7 -4.15 9.05 7.07
C LEU A 7 -2.79 9.57 7.60
N PHE A 8 -1.71 9.20 6.94
CA PHE A 8 -0.40 9.86 7.04
C PHE A 8 -0.09 10.55 5.72
N ASN A 9 -0.11 11.88 5.70
CA ASN A 9 0.20 12.64 4.49
C ASN A 9 0.76 14.00 4.87
N GLY A 10 2.00 14.30 4.48
CA GLY A 10 2.66 15.57 4.81
C GLY A 10 2.13 16.80 4.06
N ARG A 11 1.20 16.61 3.12
CA ARG A 11 0.68 17.67 2.24
C ARG A 11 -0.80 17.91 2.53
N GLU A 12 -1.09 19.00 3.24
CA GLU A 12 -2.44 19.36 3.69
C GLU A 12 -3.52 19.24 2.60
N LEU A 13 -3.29 19.80 1.41
CA LEU A 13 -4.25 19.73 0.31
C LEU A 13 -4.50 18.30 -0.20
N ALA A 14 -3.48 17.44 -0.19
CA ALA A 14 -3.64 16.04 -0.59
C ALA A 14 -4.41 15.26 0.48
N ARG A 15 -4.10 15.51 1.75
CA ARG A 15 -4.81 14.91 2.90
C ARG A 15 -6.28 15.31 2.92
N GLU A 16 -6.59 16.57 2.67
CA GLU A 16 -7.97 17.07 2.49
C GLU A 16 -8.68 16.35 1.33
N GLY A 17 -7.99 16.17 0.21
CA GLY A 17 -8.50 15.41 -0.94
C GLY A 17 -8.82 13.96 -0.60
N LEU A 18 -7.93 13.27 0.13
CA LEU A 18 -8.14 11.90 0.60
C LEU A 18 -9.37 11.83 1.52
N ARG A 19 -9.46 12.74 2.50
CA ARG A 19 -10.61 12.83 3.41
C ARG A 19 -11.91 13.08 2.65
N ALA A 20 -11.91 13.96 1.67
CA ALA A 20 -13.09 14.26 0.85
C ALA A 20 -13.50 13.09 -0.06
N VAL A 21 -12.55 12.26 -0.51
CA VAL A 21 -12.84 11.05 -1.29
C VAL A 21 -13.42 9.96 -0.41
N LEU A 22 -12.82 9.70 0.75
CA LEU A 22 -13.23 8.64 1.67
C LEU A 22 -14.56 8.98 2.36
N GLY A 23 -14.73 10.24 2.81
CA GLY A 23 -15.95 10.70 3.48
C GLY A 23 -17.19 10.81 2.58
N ARG A 24 -17.08 10.50 1.29
CA ARG A 24 -18.22 10.35 0.38
C ARG A 24 -18.83 8.95 0.43
N GLU A 25 -18.17 8.00 1.08
CA GLU A 25 -18.62 6.62 1.18
C GLU A 25 -19.27 6.36 2.54
N ASP A 26 -20.47 5.79 2.55
CA ASP A 26 -21.19 5.48 3.79
C ASP A 26 -20.54 4.34 4.60
N ASP A 27 -19.64 3.58 3.98
CA ASP A 27 -18.93 2.45 4.57
C ASP A 27 -17.49 2.78 5.00
N MET A 28 -17.07 4.05 4.97
CA MET A 28 -15.73 4.49 5.37
C MET A 28 -15.78 5.70 6.29
N GLU A 29 -14.85 5.75 7.25
CA GLU A 29 -14.71 6.87 8.18
C GLU A 29 -13.23 7.18 8.38
N VAL A 30 -12.83 8.44 8.23
CA VAL A 30 -11.47 8.88 8.62
C VAL A 30 -11.45 9.12 10.12
N VAL A 31 -10.76 8.26 10.85
CA VAL A 31 -10.72 8.27 12.33
C VAL A 31 -9.54 9.06 12.90
N GLY A 32 -8.62 9.49 12.05
CA GLY A 32 -7.47 10.27 12.43
C GLY A 32 -6.56 10.59 11.25
N GLU A 33 -5.73 11.60 11.44
CA GLU A 33 -4.86 12.16 10.43
C GLU A 33 -3.57 12.67 11.07
N ALA A 34 -2.45 12.53 10.36
CA ALA A 34 -1.16 13.10 10.75
C ALA A 34 -0.36 13.53 9.50
N ASP A 35 0.47 14.54 9.66
CA ASP A 35 1.47 14.96 8.66
C ASP A 35 2.87 14.38 8.93
N SER A 36 3.12 13.93 10.15
CA SER A 36 4.37 13.31 10.61
C SER A 36 4.14 11.92 11.19
N ALA A 37 5.19 11.09 11.19
CA ALA A 37 5.16 9.79 11.85
C ALA A 37 5.02 9.98 13.36
N VAL A 38 5.82 10.86 13.97
CA VAL A 38 5.81 11.10 15.43
C VAL A 38 4.41 11.41 15.95
N ASP A 39 3.68 12.32 15.27
CA ASP A 39 2.35 12.71 15.72
C ASP A 39 1.34 11.59 15.52
N GLY A 40 1.33 10.95 14.35
CA GLY A 40 0.32 9.93 14.04
C GLY A 40 0.49 8.62 14.79
N LEU A 41 1.72 8.23 15.12
CA LEU A 41 2.01 7.02 15.91
C LEU A 41 1.30 7.03 17.26
N HIS A 42 1.17 8.20 17.89
CA HIS A 42 0.46 8.34 19.17
C HIS A 42 -1.05 8.05 19.03
N TRP A 43 -1.63 8.34 17.87
CA TRP A 43 -3.07 8.25 17.65
C TRP A 43 -3.54 6.92 17.05
N ILE A 44 -2.67 6.15 16.39
CA ILE A 44 -3.03 4.86 15.80
C ILE A 44 -3.64 3.92 16.85
N ASP A 45 -3.01 3.77 18.01
CA ASP A 45 -3.45 2.82 19.04
C ASP A 45 -4.79 3.26 19.67
N ALA A 46 -4.98 4.57 19.82
CA ALA A 46 -6.21 5.16 20.36
C ALA A 46 -7.38 5.05 19.37
N THR A 47 -7.10 5.22 18.08
CA THR A 47 -8.12 5.24 17.02
C THR A 47 -8.43 3.87 16.45
N ARG A 48 -7.54 2.88 16.62
CA ARG A 48 -7.68 1.49 16.14
C ARG A 48 -8.22 1.44 14.70
N PRO A 49 -7.47 1.96 13.72
CA PRO A 49 -7.91 1.94 12.33
C PRO A 49 -7.89 0.51 11.77
N ASP A 50 -8.80 0.23 10.85
CA ASP A 50 -8.79 -0.98 10.02
C ASP A 50 -7.78 -0.83 8.88
N VAL A 51 -7.63 0.39 8.36
CA VAL A 51 -6.71 0.71 7.26
C VAL A 51 -5.90 1.96 7.58
N VAL A 52 -4.59 1.90 7.38
CA VAL A 52 -3.70 3.05 7.38
C VAL A 52 -3.29 3.34 5.94
N ILE A 53 -3.54 4.57 5.48
CA ILE A 53 -3.08 5.07 4.18
C ILE A 53 -1.95 6.05 4.46
N ALA A 54 -0.74 5.74 4.01
CA ALA A 54 0.45 6.52 4.31
C ALA A 54 1.21 6.92 3.06
N ASP A 55 1.55 8.20 2.93
CA ASP A 55 2.54 8.66 1.98
C ASP A 55 3.88 7.97 2.26
N LEU A 56 4.57 7.57 1.18
CA LEU A 56 5.89 6.99 1.28
C LEU A 56 6.86 7.97 1.94
N LEU A 57 6.77 9.26 1.66
CA LEU A 57 7.66 10.29 2.23
C LEU A 57 6.87 11.17 3.21
N LEU A 58 7.29 11.19 4.47
CA LEU A 58 6.81 12.09 5.50
C LEU A 58 7.94 13.08 5.87
N SER A 59 7.64 14.08 6.70
CA SER A 59 8.62 15.11 7.08
C SER A 59 9.77 14.58 7.96
N ASP A 60 9.49 13.54 8.75
CA ASP A 60 10.35 13.00 9.81
C ASP A 60 10.66 11.49 9.65
N SER A 61 9.98 10.81 8.72
CA SER A 61 10.20 9.40 8.40
C SER A 61 9.61 9.04 7.02
N ASP A 62 9.45 7.74 6.77
CA ASP A 62 8.76 7.20 5.61
C ASP A 62 7.55 6.33 6.02
N GLY A 63 6.58 6.16 5.11
CA GLY A 63 5.36 5.40 5.39
C GLY A 63 5.60 3.90 5.66
N LEU A 64 6.72 3.34 5.19
CA LEU A 64 7.11 1.96 5.46
C LEU A 64 7.66 1.79 6.88
N ASP A 65 8.31 2.81 7.41
CA ASP A 65 8.75 2.89 8.80
C ASP A 65 7.57 3.04 9.74
N VAL A 66 6.57 3.85 9.39
CA VAL A 66 5.29 3.87 10.11
C VAL A 66 4.71 2.46 10.17
N CYS A 67 4.53 1.81 9.02
CA CYS A 67 4.02 0.44 8.91
C CYS A 67 4.77 -0.54 9.83
N ARG A 68 6.11 -0.53 9.80
CA ARG A 68 6.94 -1.42 10.65
C ARG A 68 6.72 -1.16 12.13
N ARG A 69 6.70 0.10 12.57
CA ARG A 69 6.59 0.46 14.00
C ARG A 69 5.22 0.17 14.58
N THR A 70 4.16 0.32 13.79
CA THR A 70 2.77 0.19 14.27
C THR A 70 2.21 -1.19 14.08
N LYS A 71 2.89 -2.05 13.30
CA LYS A 71 2.49 -3.45 13.15
C LYS A 71 2.43 -4.18 14.50
N GLU A 72 3.35 -3.85 15.40
CA GLU A 72 3.43 -4.47 16.73
C GLU A 72 2.29 -4.01 17.65
N SER A 73 1.90 -2.73 17.61
CA SER A 73 0.87 -2.16 18.48
C SER A 73 -0.55 -2.25 17.90
N ALA A 74 -0.67 -2.24 16.57
CA ALA A 74 -1.91 -2.33 15.80
C ALA A 74 -1.83 -3.45 14.74
N PRO A 75 -1.74 -4.73 15.15
CA PRO A 75 -1.53 -5.86 14.23
C PRO A 75 -2.72 -6.12 13.29
N GLY A 76 -3.90 -5.59 13.61
CA GLY A 76 -5.10 -5.73 12.78
C GLY A 76 -5.21 -4.73 11.62
N ALA A 77 -4.38 -3.68 11.60
CA ALA A 77 -4.46 -2.65 10.58
C ALA A 77 -3.79 -3.09 9.27
N ALA A 78 -4.46 -2.87 8.14
CA ALA A 78 -3.87 -3.04 6.82
C ALA A 78 -3.22 -1.73 6.34
N TYR A 79 -2.04 -1.81 5.74
CA TYR A 79 -1.27 -0.62 5.31
C TYR A 79 -1.27 -0.48 3.79
N LEU A 80 -1.72 0.67 3.30
CA LEU A 80 -1.62 1.09 1.91
C LEU A 80 -0.61 2.24 1.80
N ILE A 81 0.46 2.02 1.04
CA ILE A 81 1.52 3.01 0.85
C ILE A 81 1.25 3.80 -0.44
N LEU A 82 1.24 5.13 -0.36
CA LEU A 82 1.12 6.01 -1.51
C LEU A 82 2.53 6.44 -1.97
N ASP A 83 2.91 6.08 -3.19
CA ASP A 83 4.19 6.50 -3.78
C ASP A 83 3.94 7.33 -5.04
N SER A 84 4.70 8.41 -5.22
CA SER A 84 4.64 9.25 -6.42
C SER A 84 5.52 8.73 -7.56
N ARG A 85 6.47 7.83 -7.25
CA ARG A 85 7.51 7.38 -8.17
C ARG A 85 7.25 6.00 -8.75
N GLY A 86 6.55 5.13 -8.03
CA GLY A 86 6.14 3.79 -8.50
C GLY A 86 7.32 2.86 -8.77
N SER A 87 8.38 2.92 -7.96
CA SER A 87 9.58 2.12 -8.23
C SER A 87 9.50 0.69 -7.67
N ASP A 88 10.05 -0.30 -8.37
CA ASP A 88 10.07 -1.71 -7.94
C ASP A 88 10.70 -1.90 -6.55
N ASN A 89 11.68 -1.08 -6.20
CA ASN A 89 12.33 -1.09 -4.89
C ASN A 89 11.35 -0.77 -3.75
N VAL A 90 10.35 0.07 -4.01
CA VAL A 90 9.32 0.41 -3.01
C VAL A 90 8.40 -0.79 -2.80
N LEU A 91 8.03 -1.52 -3.86
CA LEU A 91 7.20 -2.71 -3.73
C LEU A 91 7.88 -3.79 -2.88
N LEU A 92 9.16 -4.07 -3.14
CA LEU A 92 9.92 -5.04 -2.34
C LEU A 92 10.05 -4.59 -0.87
N SER A 93 10.27 -3.29 -0.64
CA SER A 93 10.36 -2.72 0.71
C SER A 93 9.00 -2.77 1.43
N ALA A 94 7.90 -2.57 0.71
CA ALA A 94 6.53 -2.70 1.22
C ALA A 94 6.21 -4.13 1.65
N ILE A 95 6.61 -5.14 0.85
CA ILE A 95 6.46 -6.55 1.23
C ILE A 95 7.24 -6.85 2.52
N ARG A 96 8.48 -6.34 2.63
CA ARG A 96 9.31 -6.53 3.83
C ARG A 96 8.76 -5.83 5.07
N ALA A 97 8.08 -4.70 4.90
CA ALA A 97 7.39 -3.99 5.97
C ALA A 97 6.02 -4.61 6.32
N ASP A 98 5.61 -5.68 5.63
CA ASP A 98 4.29 -6.30 5.70
C ASP A 98 3.15 -5.33 5.39
N ALA A 99 3.36 -4.42 4.44
CA ALA A 99 2.28 -3.60 3.90
C ALA A 99 1.31 -4.45 3.07
N ALA A 100 0.03 -4.06 3.03
CA ALA A 100 -0.98 -4.75 2.25
C ALA A 100 -0.91 -4.38 0.76
N GLY A 101 -0.41 -3.19 0.42
CA GLY A 101 -0.26 -2.75 -0.96
C GLY A 101 0.48 -1.42 -1.13
N VAL A 102 0.87 -1.15 -2.36
CA VAL A 102 1.42 0.14 -2.79
C VAL A 102 0.54 0.69 -3.91
N LEU A 103 0.12 1.94 -3.77
CA LEU A 103 -0.67 2.68 -4.75
C LEU A 103 0.12 3.90 -5.21
N LEU A 104 -0.14 4.34 -6.43
CA LEU A 104 0.42 5.60 -6.92
C LEU A 104 -0.34 6.78 -6.33
N THR A 105 0.33 7.89 -6.02
CA THR A 105 -0.34 9.10 -5.47
C THR A 105 -1.38 9.71 -6.41
N TYR A 106 -1.35 9.35 -7.69
CA TYR A 106 -2.31 9.76 -8.73
C TYR A 106 -3.33 8.67 -9.06
N THR A 107 -3.44 7.63 -8.22
CA THR A 107 -4.51 6.63 -8.29
C THR A 107 -5.88 7.31 -8.26
N THR A 108 -6.81 6.81 -9.08
CA THR A 108 -8.17 7.37 -9.13
C THR A 108 -8.90 7.18 -7.80
N SER A 109 -9.85 8.07 -7.47
CA SER A 109 -10.69 7.93 -6.28
C SER A 109 -11.47 6.62 -6.23
N HIS A 110 -11.89 6.09 -7.40
CA HIS A 110 -12.53 4.78 -7.48
C HIS A 110 -11.60 3.66 -6.99
N GLU A 111 -10.37 3.64 -7.51
CA GLU A 111 -9.43 2.57 -7.19
C GLU A 111 -8.93 2.68 -5.74
N LEU A 112 -8.73 3.89 -5.22
CA LEU A 112 -8.41 4.11 -3.80
C LEU A 112 -9.47 3.47 -2.90
N ARG A 113 -10.76 3.74 -3.15
CA ARG A 113 -11.88 3.18 -2.38
C ARG A 113 -11.94 1.66 -2.51
N ARG A 114 -11.81 1.15 -3.73
CA ARG A 114 -11.81 -0.29 -4.02
C ARG A 114 -10.69 -1.00 -3.25
N MET A 115 -9.48 -0.45 -3.27
CA MET A 115 -8.32 -1.03 -2.58
C MET A 115 -8.45 -0.93 -1.07
N THR A 116 -8.98 0.18 -0.54
CA THR A 116 -9.28 0.34 0.88
C THR A 116 -10.23 -0.76 1.38
N ARG A 117 -11.33 -1.02 0.65
CA ARG A 117 -12.24 -2.14 0.97
C ARG A 117 -11.56 -3.49 0.92
N PHE A 118 -10.80 -3.75 -0.15
CA PHE A 118 -10.13 -5.03 -0.35
C PHE A 118 -9.16 -5.36 0.80
N VAL A 119 -8.34 -4.39 1.22
CA VAL A 119 -7.38 -4.63 2.30
C VAL A 119 -8.04 -4.68 3.68
N ALA A 120 -9.14 -3.93 3.88
CA ALA A 120 -9.91 -3.99 5.12
C ALA A 120 -10.51 -5.39 5.38
N THR A 121 -10.78 -6.17 4.33
CA THR A 121 -11.24 -7.57 4.45
C THR A 121 -10.09 -8.59 4.58
N GLY A 122 -8.86 -8.14 4.83
CA GLY A 122 -7.65 -8.98 4.91
C GLY A 122 -6.99 -9.28 3.55
N GLY A 123 -7.42 -8.62 2.47
CA GLY A 123 -6.75 -8.72 1.17
C GLY A 123 -5.36 -8.09 1.21
N SER A 124 -4.41 -8.62 0.45
CA SER A 124 -3.08 -8.03 0.30
C SER A 124 -2.53 -8.26 -1.11
N LEU A 125 -2.23 -7.16 -1.80
CA LEU A 125 -1.58 -7.16 -3.11
C LEU A 125 -0.11 -7.59 -2.99
N CYS A 126 0.53 -7.24 -1.87
CA CYS A 126 1.91 -7.63 -1.55
C CYS A 126 2.04 -9.13 -1.20
N ASN A 127 0.98 -9.79 -0.73
CA ASN A 127 1.01 -11.24 -0.49
C ASN A 127 0.82 -12.07 -1.77
N LEU A 128 0.19 -11.52 -2.81
CA LEU A 128 0.06 -12.20 -4.11
C LEU A 128 1.43 -12.36 -4.80
N THR A 129 2.34 -11.40 -4.63
CA THR A 129 3.72 -11.49 -5.13
C THR A 129 4.58 -12.45 -4.30
N ARG A 130 4.33 -12.58 -2.99
CA ARG A 130 4.98 -13.58 -2.11
C ARG A 130 4.53 -15.01 -2.44
N SER A 131 3.23 -15.20 -2.71
CA SER A 131 2.64 -16.52 -3.00
C SER A 131 2.91 -17.02 -4.42
N GLY A 132 3.30 -16.13 -5.34
CA GLY A 132 3.87 -16.49 -6.64
C GLY A 132 5.17 -17.30 -6.57
N ARG A 133 5.74 -17.49 -5.37
CA ARG A 133 6.87 -18.41 -5.10
C ARG A 133 6.47 -19.79 -4.55
N SER A 134 5.19 -20.05 -4.26
CA SER A 134 4.75 -21.31 -3.60
C SER A 134 3.72 -22.12 -4.41
N ALA A 135 3.37 -21.71 -5.63
CA ALA A 135 2.40 -22.44 -6.46
C ALA A 135 3.04 -23.41 -7.50
N ASP A 136 4.37 -23.47 -7.58
CA ASP A 136 5.09 -24.53 -8.29
C ASP A 136 5.72 -25.46 -7.27
N HIS A 137 4.95 -26.41 -6.71
CA HIS A 137 5.42 -27.73 -6.22
C HIS A 137 4.19 -28.56 -5.81
N PRO A 138 3.71 -29.50 -6.65
CA PRO A 138 2.80 -30.52 -6.18
C PRO A 138 3.61 -31.66 -5.52
N ASN A 139 3.46 -31.79 -4.20
CA ASN A 139 3.80 -32.95 -3.35
C ASN A 139 5.20 -33.58 -3.45
N ALA A 140 5.97 -33.55 -2.34
CA ALA A 140 6.35 -34.75 -1.59
C ALA A 140 7.26 -34.40 -0.39
N GLY A 141 6.93 -34.95 0.78
CA GLY A 141 7.94 -35.48 1.70
C GLY A 141 8.57 -34.53 2.73
N GLU A 142 8.15 -34.73 3.98
CA GLU A 142 8.99 -34.80 5.18
C GLU A 142 9.76 -33.56 5.70
N LEU A 143 9.79 -33.53 7.03
CA LEU A 143 10.42 -32.56 7.92
C LEU A 143 11.96 -32.67 7.80
N ASP A 144 12.70 -31.55 7.79
CA ASP A 144 13.89 -31.36 8.65
C ASP A 144 14.42 -29.91 8.63
N ASP A 145 15.08 -29.56 9.74
CA ASP A 145 15.77 -28.32 10.05
C ASP A 145 16.80 -27.84 9.00
N GLY A 146 16.99 -26.51 8.91
CA GLY A 146 18.28 -25.96 8.47
C GLY A 146 18.27 -24.79 7.48
N ASP A 147 19.00 -23.76 7.89
CA ASP A 147 19.76 -22.81 7.06
C ASP A 147 19.11 -21.56 6.45
N ALA A 148 19.35 -20.49 7.20
CA ALA A 148 19.64 -19.16 6.71
C ALA A 148 20.75 -19.16 5.63
N SER A 149 20.39 -19.24 4.34
CA SER A 149 21.34 -18.94 3.24
C SER A 149 20.69 -18.56 1.89
N ALA A 150 19.52 -17.91 1.85
CA ALA A 150 18.87 -17.56 0.57
C ALA A 150 18.74 -16.04 0.28
N LEU A 151 19.52 -15.21 0.97
CA LEU A 151 19.81 -13.83 0.56
C LEU A 151 20.91 -13.82 -0.50
N SER A 152 20.62 -14.27 -1.72
CA SER A 152 21.42 -13.95 -2.93
C SER A 152 20.73 -14.46 -4.18
N GLY A 153 20.20 -13.53 -4.99
CA GLY A 153 19.78 -13.82 -6.37
C GLY A 153 18.32 -13.52 -6.66
N SER A 154 17.95 -12.24 -6.71
CA SER A 154 16.76 -11.82 -7.43
C SER A 154 16.97 -12.04 -8.93
N THR A 155 16.33 -13.08 -9.48
CA THR A 155 16.52 -13.55 -10.86
C THR A 155 15.61 -12.81 -11.85
N PRO A 156 15.90 -12.84 -13.16
CA PRO A 156 15.06 -12.24 -14.24
C PRO A 156 13.59 -12.68 -14.29
N GLN A 157 13.15 -13.58 -13.41
CA GLN A 157 11.80 -14.09 -13.25
C GLN A 157 10.94 -13.19 -12.34
N GLU A 158 11.55 -12.45 -11.39
CA GLU A 158 10.90 -11.39 -10.59
C GLU A 158 10.52 -10.16 -11.43
N GLN A 159 11.23 -9.95 -12.55
CA GLN A 159 10.92 -8.92 -13.54
C GLN A 159 9.68 -9.25 -14.40
N ARG A 160 9.21 -10.50 -14.44
CA ARG A 160 8.01 -10.89 -15.21
C ARG A 160 6.72 -10.84 -14.40
N LEU A 161 6.80 -11.04 -13.08
CA LEU A 161 5.67 -10.89 -12.15
C LEU A 161 5.21 -9.43 -12.02
N LEU A 162 6.13 -8.47 -12.18
CA LEU A 162 5.84 -7.04 -12.29
C LEU A 162 5.08 -6.69 -13.59
N GLY A 163 5.31 -7.42 -14.68
CA GLY A 163 4.64 -7.19 -15.98
C GLY A 163 3.15 -7.57 -15.99
N HIS A 164 2.76 -8.66 -15.32
CA HIS A 164 1.37 -9.16 -15.38
C HIS A 164 0.41 -8.47 -14.38
N LEU A 165 0.91 -7.86 -13.31
CA LEU A 165 0.09 -7.01 -12.43
C LEU A 165 -0.13 -5.60 -13.03
N ALA A 166 0.81 -5.13 -13.86
CA ALA A 166 0.66 -3.89 -14.62
C ALA A 166 -0.41 -3.98 -15.73
N GLU A 167 -0.61 -5.14 -16.36
CA GLU A 167 -1.66 -5.27 -17.39
C GLU A 167 -3.08 -5.44 -16.80
N GLY A 168 -3.22 -5.98 -15.59
CA GLY A 168 -4.52 -6.16 -14.93
C GLY A 168 -5.07 -4.91 -14.22
N LEU A 169 -4.24 -3.88 -13.97
CA LEU A 169 -4.63 -2.66 -13.23
C LEU A 169 -4.54 -1.36 -14.06
N THR A 170 -3.95 -1.37 -15.27
CA THR A 170 -3.70 -0.12 -16.02
C THR A 170 -4.45 0.03 -17.34
N ASN A 171 -5.36 -0.86 -17.74
CA ASN A 171 -6.12 -0.60 -18.97
C ASN A 171 -7.50 -1.28 -19.06
N PRO A 172 -8.56 -0.45 -19.09
CA PRO A 172 -9.52 -0.61 -20.16
C PRO A 172 -9.78 0.72 -20.88
N ARG A 173 -8.83 1.11 -21.74
CA ARG A 173 -8.94 1.96 -22.95
C ARG A 173 -9.02 3.47 -22.77
N SER A 174 -7.94 4.12 -23.24
CA SER A 174 -7.88 5.27 -24.17
C SER A 174 -8.71 6.54 -23.91
N GLN A 175 -8.01 7.68 -24.06
CA GLN A 175 -8.47 9.07 -24.30
C GLN A 175 -8.56 9.96 -23.05
N HIS A 176 -7.51 10.76 -22.79
CA HIS A 176 -7.54 12.20 -23.10
C HIS A 176 -6.11 12.76 -23.10
N VAL A 177 -5.66 13.12 -24.30
CA VAL A 177 -4.54 14.04 -24.52
C VAL A 177 -4.90 15.40 -23.92
N TRP A 178 -4.04 15.94 -23.07
CA TRP A 178 -4.02 17.38 -22.78
C TRP A 178 -2.66 17.94 -23.20
N ILE A 179 -2.63 18.53 -24.40
CA ILE A 179 -1.57 19.44 -24.81
C ILE A 179 -2.03 20.83 -24.36
N SER A 180 -1.27 21.46 -23.45
CA SER A 180 -1.46 22.86 -23.10
C SER A 180 -1.07 23.75 -24.28
N PRO A 181 -1.87 24.77 -24.66
CA PRO A 181 -1.45 25.74 -25.67
C PRO A 181 -0.34 26.63 -25.08
N ARG A 182 0.83 26.63 -25.71
CA ARG A 182 1.81 27.71 -25.50
C ARG A 182 1.22 29.01 -26.06
N ARG A 183 0.94 29.95 -25.17
CA ARG A 183 0.81 31.38 -25.50
C ARG A 183 2.18 32.03 -25.30
N GLY A 184 2.61 32.84 -26.26
CA GLY A 184 3.82 33.66 -26.23
C GLY A 184 4.80 33.26 -27.31
#